data_AF-A0A4V0WVL4-F1
#
_entry.id   AF-A0A4V0WVL4-F1
#
_cell.length_a   1.000
_cell.length_b   1.000
_cell.length_c   1.000
_cell.angle_alpha   90.00
_cell.angle_beta   90.00
_cell.angle_gamma   90.00
#
_symmetry.space_group_name_H-M   'P 1'
#
loop_
_entity.id
_entity.type
_entity.pdbx_description
1 polymer ?
#
loop_
_entity_poly.entity_id
_entity_poly.type
_entity_poly.pdbx_seq_one_letter_code
_entity_poly.pdbx_strand_id
1 'polypeptide(L)'
;MAGLRRILRAIKNLPVPFLLVALVSDCDLAASAADTPHWSFLPVRKPAIPTVKNAVWLRDGTDVFILAKLEAAGIAPNPDADRSVPHPVDWTPDRSI
;
A
#
# COMPACT_ATOMS: atom_id res chain seq x y z
N MET A 1 24.07 46.04 -27.73
CA MET A 1 23.18 45.44 -26.71
C MET A 1 21.82 45.04 -27.31
N ALA A 2 21.76 44.01 -28.16
CA ALA A 2 20.48 43.60 -28.81
C ALA A 2 20.32 42.07 -28.99
N GLY A 3 21.29 41.25 -28.54
CA GLY A 3 21.25 39.79 -28.69
C GLY A 3 20.67 39.03 -27.49
N LEU A 4 20.95 39.48 -26.26
CA LEU A 4 20.57 38.75 -25.04
C LEU A 4 19.05 38.76 -24.78
N ARG A 5 18.35 39.80 -25.25
CA ARG A 5 16.88 39.91 -25.15
C ARG A 5 16.14 38.95 -26.08
N ARG A 6 16.81 38.39 -27.10
CA ARG A 6 16.22 37.39 -28.01
C ARG A 6 16.24 35.99 -27.39
N ILE A 7 17.31 35.66 -26.67
CA ILE A 7 17.46 34.38 -25.96
C ILE A 7 16.43 34.27 -24.81
N LEU A 8 16.23 35.35 -24.06
CA LEU A 8 15.23 35.38 -22.97
C LEU A 8 13.77 35.36 -23.43
N ARG A 9 13.50 35.63 -24.71
CA ARG A 9 12.13 35.58 -25.27
C ARG A 9 11.77 34.20 -25.81
N ALA A 10 12.77 33.41 -26.22
CA ALA A 10 12.58 32.06 -26.72
C ALA A 10 12.07 31.08 -25.65
N ILE A 11 12.49 31.28 -24.38
CA ILE A 11 12.07 30.44 -23.25
C ILE A 11 10.60 30.71 -22.83
N LYS A 12 10.11 31.95 -23.04
CA LYS A 12 8.75 32.36 -22.61
C LYS A 12 7.65 32.11 -23.64
N ASN A 13 7.99 31.72 -24.87
CA ASN A 13 7.05 31.62 -25.99
C ASN A 13 6.98 30.21 -26.62
N LEU A 14 7.38 29.18 -25.87
CA LEU A 14 7.11 27.79 -26.25
C LEU A 14 5.61 27.54 -26.06
N PRO A 15 4.88 27.03 -27.08
CA PRO A 15 3.46 26.75 -26.94
C PRO A 15 3.28 25.67 -25.86
N VAL A 16 2.37 25.95 -24.93
CA VAL A 16 2.07 25.13 -23.74
C VAL A 16 1.68 23.66 -24.03
N PRO A 17 1.17 23.21 -25.21
CA PRO A 17 0.86 21.79 -25.36
C PRO A 17 2.12 20.93 -25.58
N PHE A 18 3.30 21.51 -25.84
CA PHE A 18 4.54 20.72 -25.97
C PHE A 18 5.03 20.17 -24.61
N LEU A 19 4.60 20.79 -23.50
CA LEU A 19 4.93 20.32 -22.14
C LEU A 19 3.95 19.25 -21.64
N LEU A 20 2.80 19.05 -22.30
CA LEU A 20 1.78 18.08 -21.87
C LEU A 20 1.96 16.69 -22.51
N VAL A 21 2.63 16.59 -23.66
CA VAL A 21 2.92 15.30 -24.31
C VAL A 21 4.04 14.52 -23.61
N ALA A 22 4.93 15.19 -22.87
CA ALA A 22 6.09 14.57 -22.22
C ALA A 22 5.78 13.86 -20.88
N LEU A 23 4.60 14.04 -20.27
CA LEU A 23 4.26 13.39 -19.00
C LEU A 23 3.55 12.03 -19.14
N VAL A 24 3.19 11.62 -20.37
CA VAL A 24 2.42 10.38 -20.61
C VAL A 24 3.33 9.22 -21.09
N SER A 25 4.66 9.42 -21.18
CA SER A 25 5.59 8.45 -21.80
C SER A 25 6.16 7.34 -20.91
N ASP A 26 5.84 7.26 -19.62
CA ASP A 26 6.33 6.14 -18.80
C ASP A 26 5.16 5.33 -18.23
N CYS A 27 4.28 4.84 -19.11
CA CYS A 27 3.57 3.61 -18.82
C CYS A 27 4.58 2.47 -19.00
N ASP A 28 5.37 2.21 -17.96
CA ASP A 28 6.31 1.10 -17.90
C ASP A 28 5.51 -0.21 -17.86
N LEU A 29 5.04 -0.64 -19.04
CA LEU A 29 4.38 -1.91 -19.26
C LEU A 29 5.45 -3.00 -19.42
N ALA A 30 6.23 -3.19 -18.37
CA ALA A 30 7.15 -4.31 -18.25
C ALA A 30 6.83 -5.08 -16.97
N ALA A 31 5.59 -5.58 -16.87
CA ALA A 31 5.35 -6.81 -16.13
C ALA A 31 5.96 -7.97 -16.94
N SER A 32 7.30 -7.99 -17.07
CA SER A 32 7.98 -9.25 -17.30
C SER A 32 7.56 -10.11 -16.12
N ALA A 33 6.91 -11.24 -16.40
CA ALA A 33 6.68 -12.30 -15.44
C ALA A 33 8.05 -12.85 -15.03
N ALA A 34 8.84 -12.02 -14.35
CA ALA A 34 9.97 -12.47 -13.58
C ALA A 34 9.39 -13.49 -12.61
N ASP A 35 9.94 -14.69 -12.64
CA ASP A 35 9.66 -15.76 -11.71
C ASP A 35 9.86 -15.22 -10.29
N THR A 36 8.81 -14.59 -9.74
CA THR A 36 8.82 -14.15 -8.37
C THR A 36 8.73 -15.43 -7.58
N PRO A 37 9.79 -15.78 -6.83
CA PRO A 37 9.79 -17.02 -6.06
C PRO A 37 8.53 -17.02 -5.20
N HIS A 38 7.79 -18.13 -5.22
CA HIS A 38 6.57 -18.23 -4.43
C HIS A 38 6.87 -17.88 -2.98
N TRP A 39 6.00 -17.09 -2.37
CA TRP A 39 6.19 -16.51 -1.04
C TRP A 39 6.56 -17.53 0.04
N SER A 40 6.12 -18.79 -0.11
CA SER A 40 6.39 -19.90 0.79
C SER A 40 7.81 -20.46 0.71
N PHE A 41 8.53 -20.23 -0.38
CA PHE A 41 9.93 -20.68 -0.56
C PHE A 41 10.95 -19.58 -0.22
N LEU A 42 10.48 -18.40 0.17
CA LEU A 42 11.36 -17.34 0.64
C LEU A 42 11.80 -17.61 2.09
N PRO A 43 13.06 -17.28 2.43
CA PRO A 43 13.55 -17.44 3.79
C PRO A 43 12.79 -16.53 4.77
N VAL A 44 12.45 -17.05 5.94
CA VAL A 44 11.76 -16.30 6.99
C VAL A 44 12.69 -15.22 7.54
N ARG A 45 12.22 -13.96 7.52
CA ARG A 45 12.91 -12.81 8.12
C ARG A 45 12.19 -12.40 9.39
N LYS A 46 12.94 -12.06 10.44
CA LYS A 46 12.40 -11.54 11.70
C LYS A 46 12.46 -10.00 11.67
N PRO A 47 11.34 -9.29 11.45
CA PRO A 47 11.34 -7.83 11.50
C PRO A 47 11.58 -7.32 12.92
N ALA A 48 12.11 -6.09 13.03
CA ALA A 48 12.23 -5.42 14.32
C ALA A 48 10.83 -5.11 14.88
N ILE A 49 10.66 -5.26 16.19
CA ILE A 49 9.39 -4.99 16.87
C ILE A 49 9.21 -3.47 16.96
N PRO A 50 8.15 -2.89 16.38
CA PRO A 50 7.93 -1.45 16.44
C PRO A 50 7.45 -1.02 17.83
N THR A 51 7.77 0.22 18.21
CA THR A 51 7.21 0.83 19.42
C THR A 51 5.85 1.44 19.10
N VAL A 52 4.83 1.10 19.88
CA VAL A 52 3.45 1.57 19.72
C VAL A 52 3.03 2.41 20.91
N LYS A 53 2.10 3.35 20.70
CA LYS A 53 1.61 4.23 21.77
C LYS A 53 0.53 3.55 22.61
N ASN A 54 -0.42 2.88 21.96
CA ASN A 54 -1.56 2.26 22.65
C ASN A 54 -1.34 0.77 22.96
N ALA A 55 -0.50 0.49 23.96
CA ALA A 55 -0.18 -0.88 24.39
C ALA A 55 -1.39 -1.65 24.98
N VAL A 56 -2.48 -0.95 25.37
CA VAL A 56 -3.65 -1.57 26.01
C VAL A 56 -4.48 -2.40 25.02
N TRP A 57 -4.44 -2.06 23.74
CA TRP A 57 -5.20 -2.77 22.70
C TRP A 57 -4.57 -4.11 22.29
N LEU A 58 -3.29 -4.34 22.63
CA LEU A 58 -2.56 -5.53 22.21
C LEU A 58 -3.00 -6.74 23.02
N ARG A 59 -3.31 -7.85 22.35
CA ARG A 59 -3.53 -9.16 22.98
C ARG A 59 -2.33 -10.07 22.81
N ASP A 60 -1.68 -9.98 21.66
CA ASP A 60 -0.47 -10.74 21.33
C ASP A 60 0.62 -9.85 20.71
N GLY A 61 1.85 -10.36 20.65
CA GLY A 61 2.98 -9.68 20.02
C GLY A 61 2.78 -9.38 18.52
N THR A 62 1.87 -10.09 17.85
CA THR A 62 1.51 -9.83 16.45
C THR A 62 0.73 -8.52 16.27
N ASP A 63 -0.09 -8.15 17.25
CA ASP A 63 -0.95 -6.94 17.19
C ASP A 63 -0.11 -5.65 17.16
N VAL A 64 1.12 -5.71 17.68
CA VAL A 64 2.10 -4.61 17.66
C VAL A 64 2.34 -4.10 16.24
N PHE A 65 2.47 -5.02 15.27
CA PHE A 65 2.75 -4.66 13.87
C PHE A 65 1.54 -4.05 13.17
N ILE A 66 0.33 -4.51 13.55
CA ILE A 66 -0.93 -3.99 13.02
C ILE A 66 -1.16 -2.58 13.57
N LEU A 67 -1.05 -2.42 14.90
CA LEU A 67 -1.26 -1.14 15.55
C LEU A 67 -0.23 -0.10 15.10
N ALA A 68 1.04 -0.47 14.91
CA ALA A 68 2.05 0.45 14.39
C ALA A 68 1.66 1.03 13.02
N LYS A 69 1.09 0.20 12.12
CA LYS A 69 0.60 0.67 10.83
C LYS A 69 -0.67 1.52 10.94
N LEU A 70 -1.61 1.14 11.82
CA LEU A 70 -2.82 1.91 12.08
C LEU A 70 -2.49 3.29 12.66
N GLU A 71 -1.61 3.36 13.66
CA GLU A 71 -1.13 4.61 14.26
C GLU A 71 -0.38 5.47 13.23
N ALA A 72 0.45 4.88 12.37
CA ALA A 72 1.13 5.60 11.29
C ALA A 72 0.14 6.16 10.25
N ALA A 73 -0.97 5.46 10.02
CA ALA A 73 -2.06 5.90 9.15
C ALA A 73 -3.05 6.85 9.86
N GLY A 74 -2.92 7.08 11.17
CA GLY A 74 -3.86 7.88 11.97
C GLY A 74 -5.24 7.23 12.15
N ILE A 75 -5.35 5.91 11.97
CA ILE A 75 -6.60 5.16 12.09
C ILE A 75 -6.66 4.49 13.47
N ALA A 76 -7.80 4.60 14.14
CA ALA A 76 -8.06 3.88 15.39
C ALA A 76 -8.50 2.44 15.10
N PRO A 77 -8.08 1.45 15.91
CA PRO A 77 -8.55 0.08 15.77
C PRO A 77 -10.05 -0.03 16.05
N ASN A 78 -10.71 -0.93 15.34
CA ASN A 78 -12.12 -1.27 15.57
C ASN A 78 -12.27 -2.10 16.87
N PRO A 79 -13.46 -2.15 17.50
CA PRO A 79 -13.68 -3.04 18.63
C PRO A 79 -13.58 -4.51 18.17
N ASP A 80 -13.36 -5.40 19.15
CA ASP A 80 -13.32 -6.84 18.93
C ASP A 80 -14.55 -7.31 18.14
N ALA A 81 -14.31 -8.18 17.16
CA ALA A 81 -15.39 -8.81 16.41
C ALA A 81 -16.24 -9.69 17.34
N ASP A 82 -17.55 -9.74 17.08
CA ASP A 82 -18.44 -10.63 17.82
C ASP A 82 -18.04 -12.10 17.60
N ARG A 83 -17.98 -12.87 18.69
CA ARG A 83 -17.64 -14.30 18.68
C ARG A 83 -18.73 -15.14 18.05
N SER A 84 -19.98 -14.66 18.12
CA SER A 84 -21.12 -15.36 17.57
C SER A 84 -21.76 -14.50 16.51
N VAL A 85 -21.33 -14.67 15.26
CA VAL A 85 -22.23 -14.43 14.13
C VAL A 85 -22.92 -15.77 13.88
N PRO A 86 -24.15 -16.00 14.37
CA PRO A 86 -24.87 -17.22 14.05
C PRO A 86 -25.13 -17.19 12.55
N HIS A 87 -24.45 -18.05 11.80
CA HIS A 87 -24.75 -18.22 10.39
C HIS A 87 -26.18 -18.80 10.28
N PRO A 88 -27.08 -18.21 9.47
CA PRO A 88 -28.42 -18.76 9.24
C PRO A 88 -28.42 -20.10 8.48
N VAL A 89 -27.25 -20.58 8.08
CA VAL A 89 -27.03 -21.83 7.36
C VAL A 89 -26.41 -22.79 8.36
N ASP A 90 -27.22 -23.76 8.75
CA ASP A 90 -26.84 -24.94 9.49
C ASP A 90 -25.86 -25.77 8.65
N TRP A 91 -24.55 -25.53 8.81
CA TRP A 91 -23.52 -26.49 8.37
C TRP A 91 -23.51 -27.72 9.29
N THR A 92 -24.68 -28.26 9.68
CA THR A 92 -24.71 -29.62 10.23
C THR A 92 -24.41 -30.56 9.06
N PRO A 93 -23.26 -31.27 9.07
CA PRO A 93 -23.14 -32.38 8.15
C PRO A 93 -24.28 -33.32 8.49
N ASP A 94 -25.17 -33.54 7.53
CA ASP A 94 -26.11 -34.65 7.55
C ASP A 94 -25.33 -35.92 7.96
N ARG A 95 -25.40 -36.29 9.23
CA ARG A 95 -24.83 -37.53 9.76
C ARG A 95 -25.90 -38.62 9.64
N SER A 96 -26.30 -38.89 8.40
CA SER A 96 -27.05 -40.08 8.03
C SER A 96 -26.15 -41.00 7.19
N ILE A 97 -25.25 -41.73 7.86
CA ILE A 97 -24.61 -42.94 7.34
C ILE A 97 -24.85 -44.04 8.37
#